data_AF-W0BIL0-F1
#
_entry.id   AF-W0BIL0-F1
#
_cell.length_a   1.000
_cell.length_b   1.000
_cell.length_c   1.000
_cell.angle_alpha   90.00
_cell.angle_beta   90.00
_cell.angle_gamma   90.00
#
_symmetry.space_group_name_H-M   'P 1'
#
loop_
_entity.id
_entity.type
_entity.pdbx_description
1 polymer ?
#
loop_
_entity_poly.entity_id
_entity_poly.type
_entity_poly.pdbx_seq_one_letter_code
_entity_poly.pdbx_strand_id
1 'polypeptide(L)'
;MCHYRQQSHTNPLAHPGEEDITAHVDFTHAAEAAYNAGFHVAGFTNQASFLLANDLLSMLAAIEHERERVWQQQAVKQLIQANEMGELFKVLALTKEVEWPLSGFQWHDKRASL
;
A
#
# COMPACT_ATOMS: atom_id res chain seq x y z
N MET A 1 -8.50 -14.44 -5.79
CA MET A 1 -8.87 -14.70 -4.38
C MET A 1 -10.29 -14.22 -4.22
N CYS A 2 -11.12 -14.96 -3.49
CA CYS A 2 -12.51 -14.57 -3.23
C CYS A 2 -12.70 -14.45 -1.73
N HIS A 3 -13.50 -13.48 -1.29
CA HIS A 3 -13.78 -13.22 0.11
C HIS A 3 -15.28 -13.22 0.36
N TYR A 4 -15.75 -14.15 1.19
CA TYR A 4 -17.14 -14.25 1.62
C TYR A 4 -17.18 -14.31 3.15
N ARG A 5 -17.83 -13.33 3.79
CA ARG A 5 -18.01 -13.25 5.26
C ARG A 5 -16.70 -13.49 6.05
N GLN A 6 -15.64 -12.74 5.71
CA GLN A 6 -14.29 -12.82 6.30
C GLN A 6 -13.54 -14.15 6.08
N GLN A 7 -14.02 -15.00 5.17
CA GLN A 7 -13.34 -16.23 4.77
C GLN A 7 -12.81 -16.10 3.35
N SER A 8 -11.60 -16.62 3.12
CA SER A 8 -10.91 -16.54 1.84
C SER A 8 -10.95 -17.89 1.12
N HIS A 9 -11.27 -17.92 -0.16
CA HIS A 9 -11.23 -19.12 -1.01
C HIS A 9 -10.85 -18.78 -2.46
N THR A 10 -10.73 -19.82 -3.29
CA THR A 10 -10.25 -19.69 -4.67
C THR A 10 -11.31 -19.92 -5.75
N ASN A 11 -12.54 -20.33 -5.37
CA ASN A 11 -13.63 -20.57 -6.31
C ASN A 11 -14.50 -19.30 -6.53
N PRO A 12 -14.42 -18.61 -7.69
CA PRO A 12 -15.19 -17.39 -7.96
C PRO A 12 -16.66 -17.64 -8.33
N LEU A 13 -17.06 -18.90 -8.46
CA LEU A 13 -18.43 -19.29 -8.82
C LEU A 13 -19.21 -19.78 -7.59
N ALA A 14 -18.65 -19.66 -6.39
CA ALA A 14 -19.28 -20.17 -5.16
C ALA A 14 -20.50 -19.33 -4.76
N HIS A 15 -20.37 -18.00 -4.74
CA HIS A 15 -21.45 -17.08 -4.35
C HIS A 15 -21.57 -15.87 -5.30
N PRO A 16 -22.02 -16.05 -6.55
CA PRO A 16 -22.11 -14.97 -7.54
C PRO A 16 -22.96 -13.79 -7.03
N GLY A 17 -22.37 -12.60 -6.99
CA GLY A 17 -23.02 -11.37 -6.53
C GLY A 17 -23.03 -11.16 -5.01
N GLU A 18 -22.53 -12.12 -4.23
CA GLU A 18 -22.49 -12.06 -2.76
C GLU A 18 -21.06 -12.13 -2.18
N GLU A 19 -20.06 -12.44 -2.99
CA GLU A 19 -18.65 -12.45 -2.61
C GLU A 19 -17.83 -11.37 -3.34
N ASP A 20 -16.75 -10.92 -2.71
CA ASP A 20 -15.75 -10.09 -3.37
C ASP A 20 -14.75 -10.98 -4.13
N ILE A 21 -14.31 -10.54 -5.30
CA ILE A 21 -13.34 -11.24 -6.16
C ILE A 21 -12.21 -10.26 -6.48
N THR A 22 -10.99 -10.63 -6.08
CA THR A 22 -9.80 -9.80 -6.24
C THR A 22 -8.62 -10.56 -6.86
N ALA A 23 -7.70 -9.80 -7.43
CA ALA A 23 -6.42 -10.25 -7.98
C ALA A 23 -5.30 -9.29 -7.56
N HIS A 24 -4.06 -9.78 -7.55
CA HIS A 24 -2.91 -8.90 -7.34
C HIS A 24 -2.78 -7.91 -8.50
N VAL A 25 -2.33 -6.70 -8.18
CA VAL A 25 -2.06 -5.65 -9.16
C VAL A 25 -0.70 -5.91 -9.81
N ASP A 26 -0.67 -5.87 -11.13
CA ASP A 26 0.56 -5.77 -11.91
C ASP A 26 0.98 -4.29 -11.99
N PHE A 27 1.96 -3.92 -11.17
CA PHE A 27 2.42 -2.54 -11.07
C PHE A 27 3.29 -2.10 -12.26
N THR A 28 3.99 -3.03 -12.93
CA THR A 28 4.70 -2.74 -14.18
C THR A 28 3.70 -2.32 -15.24
N HIS A 29 2.65 -3.13 -15.44
CA HIS A 29 1.61 -2.81 -16.40
C HIS A 29 0.87 -1.51 -16.07
N ALA A 30 0.58 -1.26 -14.78
CA ALA A 30 -0.04 -0.01 -14.34
C ALA A 30 0.86 1.22 -14.62
N ALA A 31 2.17 1.08 -14.41
CA ALA A 31 3.14 2.14 -14.68
C ALA A 31 3.28 2.45 -16.18
N GLU A 32 3.34 1.41 -17.02
CA GLU A 32 3.36 1.54 -18.48
C GLU A 32 2.08 2.22 -19.01
N ALA A 33 0.92 1.80 -18.52
CA ALA A 33 -0.36 2.42 -18.87
C ALA A 33 -0.40 3.90 -18.49
N ALA A 34 0.10 4.25 -17.30
CA ALA A 34 0.19 5.64 -16.85
C ALA A 34 1.14 6.47 -17.73
N TYR A 35 2.29 5.92 -18.08
CA TYR A 35 3.24 6.57 -18.99
C TYR A 35 2.61 6.85 -20.36
N ASN A 36 1.92 5.87 -20.94
CA ASN A 36 1.21 6.04 -22.21
C ASN A 36 0.09 7.09 -22.15
N ALA A 37 -0.49 7.31 -20.95
CA ALA A 37 -1.46 8.36 -20.69
C ALA A 37 -0.83 9.75 -20.41
N GLY A 38 0.50 9.87 -20.48
CA GLY A 38 1.26 11.10 -20.27
C GLY A 38 1.53 11.44 -18.80
N PHE A 39 1.50 10.46 -17.90
CA PHE A 39 1.95 10.61 -16.52
C PHE A 39 3.43 10.25 -16.36
N HIS A 40 4.07 10.85 -15.36
CA HIS A 40 5.37 10.43 -14.87
C HIS A 40 5.22 9.51 -13.65
N VAL A 41 6.01 8.44 -13.59
CA VAL A 41 6.11 7.60 -12.40
C VAL A 41 7.01 8.30 -11.38
N ALA A 42 6.39 9.00 -10.44
CA ALA A 42 7.06 9.82 -9.46
C ALA A 42 7.62 9.02 -8.27
N GLY A 43 7.09 7.82 -8.01
CA GLY A 43 7.61 6.94 -6.97
C GLY A 43 6.95 5.57 -6.97
N PHE A 44 7.67 4.55 -6.51
CA PHE A 44 7.12 3.22 -6.30
C PHE A 44 7.81 2.55 -5.11
N THR A 45 7.06 1.97 -4.17
CA THR A 45 7.65 1.25 -3.03
C THR A 45 6.64 0.32 -2.36
N ASN A 46 7.07 -0.41 -1.32
CA ASN A 46 6.16 -1.19 -0.48
C ASN A 46 5.48 -0.29 0.59
N GLN A 47 4.38 -0.76 1.16
CA GLN A 47 3.61 0.01 2.13
C GLN A 47 4.43 0.39 3.37
N ALA A 48 5.24 -0.52 3.90
CA ALA A 48 6.05 -0.26 5.08
C ALA A 48 6.99 0.93 4.86
N SER A 49 7.78 0.91 3.78
CA SER A 49 8.69 1.99 3.42
C SER A 49 7.95 3.30 3.18
N PHE A 50 6.81 3.26 2.50
CA PHE A 50 6.00 4.45 2.25
C PHE A 50 5.49 5.10 3.54
N LEU A 51 4.94 4.32 4.46
CA LEU A 51 4.39 4.84 5.71
C LEU A 51 5.48 5.34 6.66
N LEU A 52 6.60 4.62 6.76
CA LEU A 52 7.73 5.03 7.57
C LEU A 52 8.36 6.34 7.07
N ALA A 53 8.47 6.51 5.75
CA ALA A 53 8.94 7.75 5.13
C ALA A 53 7.95 8.92 5.27
N ASN A 54 6.71 8.67 5.69
CA ASN A 54 5.71 9.69 6.07
C ASN A 54 5.48 9.74 7.58
N ASP A 55 6.52 9.50 8.38
CA ASP A 55 6.55 9.76 9.83
C ASP A 55 5.53 8.95 10.67
N LEU A 56 5.09 7.77 10.20
CA LEU A 56 4.11 6.94 10.92
C LEU A 56 4.52 6.68 12.39
N LEU A 57 5.81 6.43 12.65
CA LEU A 57 6.29 6.17 14.02
C LEU A 57 6.24 7.42 14.91
N SER A 58 6.49 8.59 14.35
CA SER A 58 6.36 9.88 15.05
C SER A 58 4.90 10.16 15.40
N MET A 59 3.98 9.87 14.47
CA MET A 59 2.54 9.99 14.72
C MET A 59 2.08 9.05 15.84
N LEU A 60 2.57 7.80 15.85
CA LEU A 60 2.28 6.83 16.92
C LEU A 60 2.83 7.30 18.28
N ALA A 61 4.02 7.90 18.30
CA ALA A 61 4.65 8.40 19.51
C ALA A 61 3.95 9.65 20.08
N ALA A 62 3.27 10.43 19.23
CA ALA A 62 2.53 11.62 19.63
C ALA A 62 1.20 11.30 20.37
N ILE A 63 0.78 10.03 20.43
CA ILE A 63 -0.44 9.62 21.15
C ILE A 63 -0.20 9.67 22.66
N GLU A 64 -0.85 10.62 23.31
CA GLU A 64 -0.73 10.86 24.75
C GLU A 64 -1.40 9.77 25.59
N HIS A 65 -2.59 9.30 25.18
CA HIS A 65 -3.34 8.30 25.92
C HIS A 65 -2.74 6.89 25.76
N GLU A 66 -2.22 6.33 26.84
CA GLU A 66 -1.53 5.03 26.82
C GLU A 66 -2.38 3.89 26.25
N ARG A 67 -3.65 3.79 26.66
CA ARG A 67 -4.54 2.73 26.17
C ARG A 67 -4.72 2.82 24.66
N GLU A 68 -4.93 4.02 24.13
CA GLU A 68 -5.06 4.24 22.69
C GLU A 68 -3.76 3.92 21.96
N ARG A 69 -2.63 4.37 22.51
CA ARG A 69 -1.30 4.10 21.94
C ARG A 69 -1.03 2.61 21.80
N VAL A 70 -1.40 1.78 22.78
CA VAL A 70 -1.25 0.31 22.70
C VAL A 70 -2.08 -0.30 21.57
N TRP A 71 -3.31 0.18 21.36
CA TRP A 71 -4.15 -0.32 20.28
C TRP A 71 -3.60 0.09 18.91
N GLN A 72 -3.15 1.35 18.79
CA GLN A 72 -2.54 1.87 17.57
C GLN A 72 -1.19 1.20 17.26
N GLN A 73 -0.41 0.81 18.29
CA GLN A 73 0.82 0.03 18.09
C GLN A 73 0.56 -1.29 17.34
N GLN A 74 -0.53 -1.99 17.66
CA GLN A 74 -0.88 -3.24 16.98
C GLN A 74 -1.31 -2.99 15.52
N ALA A 75 -2.07 -1.92 15.27
CA ALA A 75 -2.45 -1.52 13.92
C ALA A 75 -1.22 -1.14 13.07
N VAL A 76 -0.32 -0.30 13.62
CA VAL A 76 0.95 0.06 12.98
C VAL A 76 1.78 -1.17 12.66
N LYS A 77 1.88 -2.13 13.60
CA LYS A 77 2.58 -3.39 13.38
C LYS A 77 2.03 -4.15 12.18
N GLN A 78 0.70 -4.29 12.07
CA GLN A 78 0.06 -4.93 10.92
C GLN A 78 0.37 -4.20 9.60
N LEU A 79 0.40 -2.87 9.63
CA LEU A 79 0.67 -2.04 8.45
C LEU A 79 2.11 -2.14 7.94
N ILE A 80 3.10 -2.35 8.82
CA ILE A 80 4.53 -2.31 8.44
C ILE A 80 5.23 -3.68 8.42
N GLN A 81 4.67 -4.72 9.05
CA GLN A 81 5.32 -6.02 9.08
C GLN A 81 5.28 -6.73 7.72
N ALA A 82 6.41 -7.31 7.31
CA ALA A 82 6.57 -7.96 6.01
C ALA A 82 5.68 -9.20 5.81
N ASN A 83 5.37 -9.92 6.89
CA ASN A 83 4.45 -11.08 6.87
C ASN A 83 2.97 -10.68 6.93
N GLU A 84 2.68 -9.37 7.04
CA GLU A 84 1.35 -8.79 7.04
C GLU A 84 1.21 -7.90 5.79
N MET A 85 0.87 -6.62 5.96
CA MET A 85 0.65 -5.70 4.84
C MET A 85 1.91 -5.02 4.34
N GLY A 86 2.98 -5.00 5.15
CA GLY A 86 4.13 -4.13 4.93
C GLY A 86 4.89 -4.38 3.63
N GLU A 87 5.05 -5.66 3.26
CA GLU A 87 5.65 -6.03 1.97
C GLU A 87 4.59 -6.32 0.90
N LEU A 88 3.45 -6.93 1.25
CA LEU A 88 2.47 -7.33 0.23
C LEU A 88 1.85 -6.13 -0.50
N PHE A 89 1.54 -5.06 0.23
CA PHE A 89 0.94 -3.86 -0.35
C PHE A 89 2.03 -2.95 -0.92
N LYS A 90 1.75 -2.34 -2.08
CA LYS A 90 2.64 -1.39 -2.75
C LYS A 90 1.95 -0.05 -2.96
N VAL A 91 2.76 0.98 -3.13
CA VAL A 91 2.32 2.34 -3.44
C VAL A 91 3.00 2.78 -4.72
N LEU A 92 2.21 3.21 -5.71
CA LEU A 92 2.66 3.81 -6.96
C LEU A 92 2.17 5.27 -6.99
N ALA A 93 3.09 6.21 -7.15
CA ALA A 93 2.75 7.61 -7.33
C ALA A 93 2.96 8.03 -8.78
N LEU A 94 1.93 8.70 -9.32
CA LEU A 94 1.90 9.22 -10.68
C LEU A 94 1.68 10.74 -10.60
N THR A 95 2.46 11.50 -11.36
CA THR A 95 2.31 12.95 -11.46
C THR A 95 2.13 13.36 -12.91
N LYS A 96 1.49 14.52 -13.12
CA LYS A 96 1.33 15.14 -14.44
C LYS A 96 1.47 16.64 -14.29
N GLU A 97 2.41 17.22 -15.02
CA GLU A 97 2.66 18.67 -15.06
C GLU A 97 2.94 19.31 -13.68
N VAL A 98 3.41 18.51 -12.71
CA VAL A 98 3.75 18.96 -11.36
C VAL A 98 5.00 18.26 -10.89
N GLU A 99 5.94 19.04 -10.37
CA GLU A 99 7.11 18.57 -9.63
C GLU A 99 6.92 18.93 -8.16
N TRP A 100 6.42 17.96 -7.39
CA TRP A 100 6.28 18.07 -5.95
C TRP A 100 7.16 17.01 -5.27
N PRO A 101 7.97 17.35 -4.26
CA PRO A 101 8.78 16.37 -3.54
C PRO A 101 7.88 15.43 -2.71
N LEU A 102 7.83 14.16 -3.09
CA LEU A 102 7.03 13.15 -2.39
C LEU A 102 7.85 12.51 -1.26
N SER A 103 7.61 12.91 -0.01
CA SER A 103 8.28 12.40 1.20
C SER A 103 8.27 10.88 1.28
N GLY A 104 7.12 10.26 0.96
CA GLY A 104 6.91 8.81 1.03
C GLY A 104 7.82 7.93 0.18
N PHE A 105 8.61 8.50 -0.73
CA PHE A 105 9.51 7.75 -1.62
C PHE A 105 10.98 8.10 -1.42
N GLN A 106 11.33 8.99 -0.50
CA GLN A 106 12.70 9.50 -0.38
C GLN A 106 13.74 8.46 0.07
N TRP A 107 13.32 7.43 0.82
CA TRP A 107 14.25 6.51 1.48
C TRP A 107 14.39 5.16 0.78
N HIS A 108 13.33 4.69 0.11
CA HIS A 108 13.30 3.34 -0.44
C HIS A 108 12.46 3.27 -1.72
N ASP A 109 12.85 4.06 -2.71
CA ASP A 109 12.24 4.05 -4.02
C ASP A 109 12.67 2.82 -4.83
N LYS A 110 11.70 2.04 -5.28
CA LYS A 110 11.84 0.82 -6.06
C LYS A 110 11.43 1.01 -7.52
N ARG A 111 11.30 2.24 -8.03
CA ARG A 111 10.95 2.49 -9.45
C ARG A 111 11.81 1.72 -10.47
N ALA A 112 13.07 1.43 -10.16
CA ALA A 112 13.95 0.65 -11.03
C ALA A 112 13.57 -0.83 -11.17
N SER A 113 12.66 -1.34 -10.34
CA SER A 113 12.13 -2.71 -10.42
C SER A 113 10.75 -2.79 -11.08
N LEU A 114 10.23 -1.67 -11.57
CA LEU A 114 9.03 -1.64 -12.40
C LEU A 114 9.36 -2.04 -13.84
#